data_AF-A0A1N6FAI2-F1
#
_entry.id   AF-A0A1N6FAI2-F1
#
_cell.length_a   1.000
_cell.length_b   1.000
_cell.length_c   1.000
_cell.angle_alpha   90.00
_cell.angle_beta   90.00
_cell.angle_gamma   90.00
#
_symmetry.space_group_name_H-M   'P 1'
#
loop_
_entity.id
_entity.type
_entity.pdbx_description
1 polymer ?
#
loop_
_entity_poly.entity_id
_entity_poly.type
_entity_poly.pdbx_seq_one_letter_code
_entity_poly.pdbx_strand_id
1 'polypeptide(L)'
;MICKKCGKEYEDDMPCCLWCDAPNEEHPNFKNNPHHDSTKTHEASIVSAPQENSVEDDRKPAGLFMWSSFIFGLAAFGYIYVAIIQTLLHHKVLRETKSSLSFFFKIFVANLALFFLTLPFANTIANIASKHPQISQSVKGLIPLLVCIGYATAQGFICAKIVNTHVPDYDVKMYRKKERIAIGIAIVVFIITSIVIAVCKQA
;
A
#
# COMPACT_ATOMS: atom_id res chain seq x y z
N MET A 1 -21.00 23.00 9.95
CA MET A 1 -21.16 22.86 8.49
C MET A 1 -20.29 21.73 7.93
N ILE A 2 -20.74 21.00 6.90
CA ILE A 2 -19.91 19.99 6.20
C ILE A 2 -19.35 20.60 4.90
N CYS A 3 -18.04 20.54 4.69
CA CYS A 3 -17.41 21.03 3.47
C CYS A 3 -17.83 20.19 2.26
N LYS A 4 -18.48 20.81 1.27
CA LYS A 4 -18.92 20.12 0.03
C LYS A 4 -17.76 19.54 -0.79
N LYS A 5 -16.55 20.06 -0.62
CA LYS A 5 -15.35 19.61 -1.35
C LYS A 5 -14.65 18.43 -0.70
N CYS A 6 -14.48 18.44 0.63
CA CYS A 6 -13.68 17.44 1.35
C CYS A 6 -14.47 16.61 2.37
N GLY A 7 -15.76 16.87 2.58
CA GLY A 7 -16.66 16.09 3.43
C GLY A 7 -16.42 16.21 4.94
N LYS A 8 -15.56 17.14 5.39
CA LYS A 8 -15.24 17.34 6.81
C LYS A 8 -16.15 18.41 7.45
N GLU A 9 -16.47 18.23 8.72
CA GLU A 9 -17.25 19.17 9.54
C GLU A 9 -16.38 20.32 10.05
N TYR A 10 -16.81 21.57 9.88
CA TYR A 10 -16.18 22.80 10.41
C TYR A 10 -17.24 23.75 11.00
N GLU A 11 -16.78 24.75 11.77
CA GLU A 11 -17.65 25.75 12.43
C GLU A 11 -18.32 26.69 11.42
N ASP A 12 -19.55 27.12 11.71
CA ASP A 12 -20.44 27.80 10.77
C ASP A 12 -20.04 29.26 10.51
N ASP A 13 -19.30 29.88 11.44
CA ASP A 13 -18.77 31.24 11.39
C ASP A 13 -17.42 31.33 10.66
N MET A 14 -16.88 30.22 10.17
CA MET A 14 -15.65 30.24 9.39
C MET A 14 -15.94 30.55 7.91
N PRO A 15 -15.18 31.48 7.30
CA PRO A 15 -15.38 31.85 5.90
C PRO A 15 -14.86 30.80 4.91
N CYS A 16 -13.97 29.90 5.35
CA CYS A 16 -13.37 28.85 4.53
C CYS A 16 -13.19 27.55 5.33
N CYS A 17 -13.17 26.42 4.63
CA CYS A 17 -12.86 25.11 5.19
C CYS A 17 -11.39 25.03 5.60
N LEU A 18 -11.13 24.73 6.87
CA LEU A 18 -9.79 24.59 7.47
C LEU A 18 -8.87 23.55 6.81
N TRP A 19 -9.43 22.60 6.04
CA TRP A 19 -8.66 21.49 5.48
C TRP A 19 -8.37 21.61 4.00
N CYS A 20 -9.11 22.42 3.26
CA CYS A 20 -8.94 22.49 1.80
C CYS A 20 -9.16 23.90 1.23
N ASP A 21 -9.28 24.90 2.11
CA ASP A 21 -9.52 26.30 1.82
C ASP A 21 -10.72 26.57 0.90
N ALA A 22 -11.64 25.61 0.81
CA ALA A 22 -12.87 25.80 0.05
C ALA A 22 -13.73 26.87 0.75
N PRO A 23 -14.24 27.86 0.01
CA PRO A 23 -15.06 28.90 0.61
C PRO A 23 -16.36 28.34 1.18
N ASN A 24 -16.80 28.92 2.28
CA ASN A 24 -18.11 28.64 2.87
C ASN A 24 -19.17 29.49 2.15
N GLU A 25 -19.87 28.87 1.19
CA GLU A 25 -20.92 29.51 0.39
C GLU A 25 -22.11 30.02 1.21
N GLU A 26 -22.28 29.51 2.43
CA GLU A 26 -23.39 29.84 3.33
C GLU A 26 -23.00 30.89 4.37
N HIS A 27 -21.71 31.30 4.40
CA HIS A 27 -21.25 32.34 5.32
C HIS A 27 -21.85 33.71 4.95
N PRO A 28 -22.37 34.49 5.91
CA PRO A 28 -23.09 35.74 5.63
C PRO A 28 -22.26 36.78 4.85
N ASN A 29 -20.92 36.74 4.98
CA ASN A 29 -20.03 37.63 4.24
C ASN A 29 -19.70 37.16 2.81
N PHE A 30 -20.09 35.95 2.40
CA PHE A 30 -19.83 35.42 1.06
C PHE A 30 -20.62 36.17 -0.03
N LYS A 31 -21.85 36.60 0.28
CA LYS A 31 -22.72 37.32 -0.68
C LYS A 31 -22.31 38.76 -0.97
N ASN A 32 -21.42 39.34 -0.16
CA ASN A 32 -21.02 40.75 -0.28
C ASN A 32 -19.71 40.96 -1.05
N ASN A 33 -19.06 39.91 -1.56
CA ASN A 33 -17.83 40.02 -2.34
C ASN A 33 -17.90 39.14 -3.61
N PRO A 34 -18.35 39.68 -4.76
CA PRO A 34 -18.39 38.93 -6.01
C PRO A 34 -17.02 38.82 -6.71
N HIS A 35 -15.94 39.34 -6.12
CA HIS A 35 -14.57 39.23 -6.65
C HIS A 35 -13.67 38.42 -5.72
N HIS A 36 -13.81 37.10 -5.74
CA HIS A 36 -12.70 36.22 -5.37
C HIS A 36 -12.08 35.66 -6.66
N ASP A 37 -11.57 36.58 -7.48
CA ASP A 37 -10.80 36.24 -8.66
C ASP A 37 -9.41 35.76 -8.21
N SER A 38 -9.06 34.55 -8.64
CA SER A 38 -7.78 33.93 -8.36
C SER A 38 -6.70 34.64 -9.18
N THR A 39 -6.07 35.69 -8.67
CA THR A 39 -4.84 36.21 -9.28
C THR A 39 -3.78 36.62 -8.27
N LYS A 40 -2.61 35.98 -8.44
CA LYS A 40 -1.32 36.14 -7.77
C LYS A 40 -0.94 37.59 -7.46
N THR A 41 -0.28 37.83 -6.32
CA THR A 41 0.78 38.85 -6.22
C THR A 41 1.86 38.40 -5.23
N HIS A 42 3.07 38.28 -5.78
CA HIS A 42 4.35 38.09 -5.12
C HIS A 42 4.85 39.41 -4.50
N GLU A 43 5.77 39.29 -3.54
CA GLU A 43 6.73 40.27 -2.99
C GLU A 43 6.42 40.76 -1.56
N ALA A 44 7.35 40.87 -0.62
CA ALA A 44 8.67 40.27 -0.38
C ALA A 44 9.06 40.74 1.04
N SER A 45 9.48 39.87 1.96
CA SER A 45 10.43 40.26 3.01
C SER A 45 10.94 39.08 3.84
N ILE A 46 12.25 39.14 4.10
CA ILE A 46 13.04 38.41 5.10
C ILE A 46 13.53 37.02 4.69
N VAL A 47 14.78 37.04 4.23
CA VAL A 47 15.73 35.93 4.17
C VAL A 47 15.77 35.21 5.53
N SER A 48 15.25 34.01 5.55
CA SER A 48 15.62 32.97 6.49
C SER A 48 15.82 31.71 5.67
N ALA A 49 16.89 30.97 5.96
CA ALA A 49 17.33 29.79 5.24
C ALA A 49 16.15 28.87 4.85
N PRO A 50 16.20 28.17 3.70
CA PRO A 50 15.17 27.21 3.35
C PRO A 50 15.22 26.08 4.38
N GLN A 51 14.43 26.19 5.44
CA GLN A 51 13.93 25.01 6.12
C GLN A 51 13.07 24.32 5.08
N GLU A 52 13.65 23.28 4.51
CA GLU A 52 13.00 22.11 3.94
C GLU A 52 12.05 21.52 5.01
N ASN A 53 11.00 22.27 5.36
CA ASN A 53 9.76 21.68 5.79
C ASN A 53 9.19 21.09 4.52
N SER A 54 9.74 19.93 4.15
CA SER A 54 9.06 19.00 3.27
C SER A 54 7.67 18.89 3.87
N VAL A 55 6.70 19.54 3.21
CA VAL A 55 5.32 19.11 3.26
C VAL A 55 5.43 17.66 2.82
N GLU A 56 5.62 16.76 3.78
CA GLU A 56 5.52 15.32 3.61
C GLU A 56 4.11 15.20 3.07
N ASP A 57 4.00 15.15 1.74
CA ASP A 57 2.76 14.96 1.04
C ASP A 57 2.19 13.69 1.67
N ASP A 58 1.17 13.86 2.53
CA ASP A 58 0.49 12.85 3.34
C ASP A 58 -0.24 11.82 2.44
N ARG A 59 0.25 11.63 1.21
CA ARG A 59 0.00 10.48 0.38
C ARG A 59 0.30 9.25 1.21
N LYS A 60 -0.80 8.62 1.59
CA LYS A 60 -0.92 7.37 2.32
C LYS A 60 0.27 6.44 2.03
N PRO A 61 0.89 5.84 3.05
CA PRO A 61 2.14 5.06 2.96
C PRO A 61 2.00 3.71 2.23
N ALA A 62 1.22 3.63 1.15
CA ALA A 62 1.02 2.43 0.33
C ALA A 62 2.35 1.78 -0.12
N GLY A 63 3.42 2.57 -0.27
CA GLY A 63 4.74 2.06 -0.64
C GLY A 63 5.43 1.20 0.43
N LEU A 64 5.11 1.40 1.73
CA LEU A 64 5.73 0.63 2.80
C LEU A 64 5.08 -0.75 2.98
N PHE A 65 3.77 -0.89 2.72
CA PHE A 65 3.06 -2.19 2.75
C PHE A 65 3.68 -3.25 1.86
N MET A 66 4.31 -2.77 0.81
CA MET A 66 4.86 -3.58 -0.25
C MET A 66 5.89 -4.55 0.32
N TRP A 67 6.63 -4.16 1.37
CA TRP A 67 7.78 -4.93 1.84
C TRP A 67 7.42 -6.17 2.66
N SER A 68 6.52 -6.07 3.66
CA SER A 68 6.11 -7.28 4.41
C SER A 68 5.42 -8.29 3.50
N SER A 69 4.51 -7.82 2.64
CA SER A 69 3.82 -8.66 1.67
C SER A 69 4.77 -9.27 0.63
N PHE A 70 5.80 -8.53 0.22
CA PHE A 70 6.86 -9.02 -0.66
C PHE A 70 7.67 -10.15 -0.01
N ILE A 71 8.12 -9.97 1.24
CA ILE A 71 8.90 -10.98 1.96
C ILE A 71 8.07 -12.26 2.15
N PHE A 72 6.79 -12.12 2.52
CA PHE A 72 5.90 -13.27 2.59
C PHE A 72 5.66 -13.93 1.23
N GLY A 73 5.59 -13.14 0.15
CA GLY A 73 5.46 -13.67 -1.21
C GLY A 73 6.63 -14.55 -1.66
N LEU A 74 7.81 -14.39 -1.03
CA LEU A 74 8.96 -15.26 -1.26
C LEU A 74 8.91 -16.57 -0.47
N ALA A 75 8.09 -16.66 0.58
CA ALA A 75 7.92 -17.88 1.35
C ALA A 75 6.98 -18.87 0.64
N ALA A 76 7.25 -20.17 0.76
CA ALA A 76 6.30 -21.19 0.32
C ALA A 76 4.97 -21.03 1.09
N PHE A 77 3.84 -21.14 0.38
CA PHE A 77 2.50 -20.84 0.90
C PHE A 77 2.30 -19.37 1.35
N GLY A 78 3.11 -18.46 0.82
CA GLY A 78 3.04 -17.02 1.12
C GLY A 78 1.64 -16.42 0.98
N TYR A 79 0.82 -16.90 0.05
CA TYR A 79 -0.55 -16.40 -0.15
C TYR A 79 -1.46 -16.59 1.08
N ILE A 80 -1.31 -17.69 1.84
CA ILE A 80 -2.07 -17.94 3.08
C ILE A 80 -1.52 -17.08 4.21
N TYR A 81 -0.19 -17.07 4.39
CA TYR A 81 0.45 -16.31 5.46
C TYR A 81 0.19 -14.81 5.34
N VAL A 82 0.23 -14.26 4.12
CA VAL A 82 -0.13 -12.85 3.89
C VAL A 82 -1.56 -12.57 4.34
N ALA A 83 -2.54 -13.41 3.96
CA ALA A 83 -3.92 -13.18 4.36
C ALA A 83 -4.10 -13.21 5.89
N ILE A 84 -3.51 -14.19 6.57
CA ILE A 84 -3.60 -14.35 8.03
C ILE A 84 -2.90 -13.18 8.74
N ILE A 85 -1.61 -12.96 8.43
CA ILE A 85 -0.78 -12.02 9.19
C ILE A 85 -1.24 -10.58 8.94
N GLN A 86 -1.60 -10.21 7.72
CA GLN A 86 -2.11 -8.87 7.44
C GLN A 86 -3.45 -8.63 8.15
N THR A 87 -4.34 -9.63 8.17
CA THR A 87 -5.60 -9.49 8.90
C THR A 87 -5.36 -9.34 10.41
N LEU A 88 -4.45 -10.12 11.00
CA LEU A 88 -4.12 -10.03 12.42
C LEU A 88 -3.47 -8.69 12.79
N LEU A 89 -2.52 -8.20 11.99
CA LEU A 89 -1.82 -6.94 12.24
C LEU A 89 -2.77 -5.74 12.22
N HIS A 90 -3.71 -5.75 11.29
CA HIS A 90 -4.71 -4.71 11.10
C HIS A 90 -6.03 -4.98 11.82
N HIS A 91 -6.14 -6.06 12.60
CA HIS A 91 -7.40 -6.50 13.21
C HIS A 91 -8.08 -5.41 14.04
N LYS A 92 -7.30 -4.63 14.81
CA LYS A 92 -7.85 -3.54 15.62
C LYS A 92 -8.60 -2.51 14.76
N VAL A 93 -7.97 -2.08 13.66
CA VAL A 93 -8.53 -1.06 12.75
C VAL A 93 -9.65 -1.65 11.89
N LEU A 94 -9.52 -2.91 11.49
CA LEU A 94 -10.56 -3.63 10.73
C LEU A 94 -11.80 -3.96 11.57
N ARG A 95 -11.65 -4.07 12.89
CA ARG A 95 -12.76 -4.28 13.83
C ARG A 95 -13.60 -3.02 13.96
N GLU A 96 -12.97 -1.86 13.99
CA GLU A 96 -13.66 -0.55 14.02
C GLU A 96 -14.55 -0.37 12.77
N THR A 97 -14.08 -0.84 11.60
CA THR A 97 -14.85 -0.78 10.34
C THR A 97 -15.78 -1.99 10.13
N LYS A 98 -15.90 -2.91 11.10
CA LYS A 98 -16.66 -4.18 11.00
C LYS A 98 -16.35 -5.00 9.73
N SER A 99 -15.16 -4.84 9.15
CA SER A 99 -14.83 -5.35 7.82
C SER A 99 -13.76 -6.45 7.81
N SER A 100 -13.30 -6.91 8.99
CA SER A 100 -12.18 -7.86 9.13
C SER A 100 -12.32 -9.14 8.30
N LEU A 101 -13.51 -9.74 8.26
CA LEU A 101 -13.72 -11.00 7.51
C LEU A 101 -13.72 -10.75 5.99
N SER A 102 -14.38 -9.69 5.53
CA SER A 102 -14.36 -9.27 4.12
C SER A 102 -12.93 -8.93 3.67
N PHE A 103 -12.16 -8.25 4.51
CA PHE A 103 -10.77 -7.93 4.24
C PHE A 103 -9.92 -9.20 4.07
N PHE A 104 -10.02 -10.15 4.99
CA PHE A 104 -9.33 -11.44 4.91
C PHE A 104 -9.65 -12.15 3.59
N PHE A 105 -10.94 -12.33 3.26
CA PHE A 105 -11.35 -13.03 2.04
C PHE A 105 -10.88 -12.34 0.78
N LYS A 106 -10.93 -10.99 0.71
CA LYS A 106 -10.42 -10.25 -0.46
C LYS A 106 -8.92 -10.42 -0.64
N ILE A 107 -8.14 -10.36 0.44
CA ILE A 107 -6.69 -10.63 0.37
C ILE A 107 -6.43 -12.07 -0.02
N PHE A 108 -7.12 -13.03 0.60
CA PHE A 108 -6.95 -14.45 0.32
C PHE A 108 -7.27 -14.78 -1.15
N VAL A 109 -8.44 -14.38 -1.64
CA VAL A 109 -8.87 -14.62 -3.02
C VAL A 109 -7.95 -13.92 -4.01
N ALA A 110 -7.55 -12.67 -3.76
CA ALA A 110 -6.66 -11.95 -4.67
C ALA A 110 -5.27 -12.60 -4.76
N ASN A 111 -4.71 -13.07 -3.64
CA ASN A 111 -3.43 -13.78 -3.64
C ASN A 111 -3.53 -15.17 -4.25
N LEU A 112 -4.65 -15.88 -4.02
CA LEU A 112 -4.90 -17.17 -4.66
C LEU A 112 -5.03 -17.02 -6.18
N ALA A 113 -5.77 -16.01 -6.65
CA ALA A 113 -5.89 -15.69 -8.06
C ALA A 113 -4.52 -15.32 -8.67
N LEU A 114 -3.72 -14.51 -7.99
CA LEU A 114 -2.38 -14.15 -8.42
C LEU A 114 -1.47 -15.40 -8.52
N PHE A 115 -1.55 -16.31 -7.54
CA PHE A 115 -0.81 -17.57 -7.57
C PHE A 115 -1.17 -18.43 -8.78
N PHE A 116 -2.46 -18.63 -9.04
CA PHE A 116 -2.93 -19.39 -10.21
C PHE A 116 -2.64 -18.71 -11.54
N LEU A 117 -2.53 -17.39 -11.58
CA LEU A 117 -2.15 -16.65 -12.79
C LEU A 117 -0.63 -16.70 -13.04
N THR A 118 0.16 -16.72 -11.96
CA THR A 118 1.62 -16.68 -12.06
C THR A 118 2.22 -18.03 -12.44
N LEU A 119 1.66 -19.15 -11.96
CA LEU A 119 2.13 -20.50 -12.30
C LEU A 119 2.17 -20.79 -13.82
N PRO A 120 1.07 -20.64 -14.59
CA PRO A 120 1.09 -20.90 -16.03
C PRO A 120 1.97 -19.90 -16.77
N PHE A 121 2.04 -18.66 -16.31
CA PHE A 121 2.93 -17.65 -16.87
C PHE A 121 4.40 -18.04 -16.68
N ALA A 122 4.80 -18.45 -15.47
CA ALA A 122 6.14 -18.93 -15.16
C ALA A 122 6.52 -20.14 -16.03
N ASN A 123 5.63 -21.12 -16.14
CA ASN A 123 5.82 -22.31 -16.96
C ASN A 123 5.94 -21.95 -18.45
N THR A 124 5.17 -20.99 -18.93
CA THR A 124 5.24 -20.52 -20.32
C THR A 124 6.58 -19.87 -20.62
N ILE A 125 7.07 -18.98 -19.74
CA ILE A 125 8.38 -18.36 -19.91
C ILE A 125 9.49 -19.40 -19.86
N ALA A 126 9.43 -20.34 -18.92
CA ALA A 126 10.40 -21.43 -18.81
C ALA A 126 10.43 -22.30 -20.09
N ASN A 127 9.26 -22.61 -20.66
CA ASN A 127 9.13 -23.38 -21.90
C ASN A 127 9.64 -22.63 -23.13
N ILE A 128 9.45 -21.30 -23.19
CA ILE A 128 10.02 -20.48 -24.27
C ILE A 128 11.54 -20.47 -24.12
N ALA A 129 12.05 -20.23 -22.92
CA ALA A 129 13.48 -20.15 -22.67
C ALA A 129 14.23 -21.46 -22.89
N SER A 130 13.59 -22.62 -22.65
CA SER A 130 14.20 -23.92 -22.91
C SER A 130 14.32 -24.22 -24.41
N LYS A 131 13.42 -23.69 -25.25
CA LYS A 131 13.43 -23.89 -26.71
C LYS A 131 14.45 -23.03 -27.46
N HIS A 132 15.03 -22.00 -26.83
CA HIS A 132 16.01 -21.12 -27.46
C HIS A 132 17.44 -21.48 -27.03
N PRO A 133 18.23 -22.18 -27.87
CA PRO A 133 19.58 -22.63 -27.52
C PRO A 133 20.58 -21.48 -27.35
N GLN A 134 20.29 -20.29 -27.87
CA GLN A 134 21.14 -19.09 -27.71
C GLN A 134 21.06 -18.46 -26.32
N ILE A 135 20.05 -18.81 -25.51
CA ILE A 135 19.92 -18.29 -24.15
C ILE A 135 20.92 -19.02 -23.25
N SER A 136 21.87 -18.27 -22.69
CA SER A 136 22.87 -18.83 -21.77
C SER A 136 22.22 -19.44 -20.53
N GLN A 137 22.88 -20.44 -19.94
CA GLN A 137 22.39 -21.12 -18.74
C GLN A 137 22.16 -20.13 -17.58
N SER A 138 23.00 -19.10 -17.47
CA SER A 138 22.86 -18.03 -16.49
C SER A 138 21.56 -17.24 -16.66
N VAL A 139 21.15 -16.95 -17.90
CA VAL A 139 19.89 -16.26 -18.18
C VAL A 139 18.69 -17.15 -17.85
N LYS A 140 18.77 -18.46 -18.11
CA LYS A 140 17.72 -19.42 -17.72
C LYS A 140 17.51 -19.46 -16.20
N GLY A 141 18.59 -19.33 -15.42
CA GLY A 141 18.51 -19.23 -13.96
C GLY A 141 17.90 -17.91 -13.46
N LEU A 142 18.01 -16.83 -14.23
CA LEU A 142 17.47 -15.51 -13.86
C LEU A 142 15.94 -15.42 -14.04
N ILE A 143 15.38 -16.17 -14.99
CA ILE A 143 13.94 -16.19 -15.27
C ILE A 143 13.09 -16.49 -14.02
N PRO A 144 13.29 -17.60 -13.28
CA PRO A 144 12.49 -17.87 -12.09
C PRO A 144 12.66 -16.79 -11.01
N LEU A 145 13.85 -16.20 -10.89
CA LEU A 145 14.08 -15.09 -9.96
C LEU A 145 13.23 -13.87 -10.33
N LEU A 146 13.21 -13.49 -11.61
CA LEU A 146 12.40 -12.36 -12.09
C LEU A 146 10.90 -12.61 -11.92
N VAL A 147 10.44 -13.84 -12.17
CA VAL A 147 9.05 -14.24 -11.91
C VAL A 147 8.70 -14.12 -10.43
N CYS A 148 9.57 -14.59 -9.53
CA CYS A 148 9.38 -14.46 -8.08
C CYS A 148 9.32 -12.99 -7.64
N ILE A 149 10.22 -12.14 -8.15
CA ILE A 149 10.21 -10.70 -7.86
C ILE A 149 8.92 -10.05 -8.38
N GLY A 150 8.50 -10.37 -9.61
CA GLY A 150 7.26 -9.87 -10.19
C GLY A 150 6.03 -10.29 -9.38
N TYR A 151 5.97 -11.56 -8.97
CA TYR A 151 4.92 -12.11 -8.11
C TYR A 151 4.84 -11.36 -6.77
N ALA A 152 5.96 -11.26 -6.06
CA ALA A 152 6.02 -10.63 -4.74
C ALA A 152 5.68 -9.12 -4.81
N THR A 153 6.08 -8.44 -5.89
CA THR A 153 5.74 -7.03 -6.14
C THR A 153 4.24 -6.85 -6.41
N ALA A 154 3.67 -7.68 -7.29
CA ALA A 154 2.23 -7.65 -7.60
C ALA A 154 1.39 -7.95 -6.34
N GLN A 155 1.82 -8.90 -5.53
CA GLN A 155 1.21 -9.23 -4.24
C GLN A 155 1.24 -8.02 -3.30
N GLY A 156 2.38 -7.36 -3.14
CA GLY A 156 2.50 -6.14 -2.33
C GLY A 156 1.54 -5.03 -2.79
N PHE A 157 1.46 -4.79 -4.10
CA PHE A 157 0.58 -3.78 -4.68
C PHE A 157 -0.92 -4.10 -4.47
N ILE A 158 -1.33 -5.34 -4.71
CA ILE A 158 -2.71 -5.80 -4.49
C ILE A 158 -3.10 -5.61 -3.04
N CYS A 159 -2.24 -6.06 -2.12
CA CYS A 159 -2.52 -5.96 -0.70
C CYS A 159 -2.63 -4.49 -0.28
N ALA A 160 -1.76 -3.60 -0.79
CA ALA A 160 -1.79 -2.17 -0.47
C ALA A 160 -3.08 -1.50 -0.94
N LYS A 161 -3.53 -1.86 -2.14
CA LYS A 161 -4.80 -1.40 -2.70
C LYS A 161 -5.99 -1.85 -1.86
N ILE A 162 -6.01 -3.11 -1.42
CA ILE A 162 -7.08 -3.66 -0.58
C ILE A 162 -7.13 -2.95 0.78
N VAL A 163 -5.98 -2.71 1.43
CA VAL A 163 -5.92 -1.94 2.69
C VAL A 163 -6.48 -0.55 2.51
N ASN A 164 -6.05 0.18 1.47
CA ASN A 164 -6.53 1.53 1.21
C ASN A 164 -8.05 1.58 0.95
N THR A 165 -8.65 0.52 0.39
CA THR A 165 -10.10 0.43 0.21
C THR A 165 -10.87 0.19 1.52
N HIS A 166 -10.31 -0.56 2.47
CA HIS A 166 -11.03 -0.89 3.72
C HIS A 166 -10.74 0.10 4.85
N VAL A 167 -9.59 0.76 4.81
CA VAL A 167 -9.14 1.71 5.82
C VAL A 167 -8.57 2.94 5.11
N PRO A 168 -9.42 3.79 4.53
CA PRO A 168 -8.96 4.97 3.81
C PRO A 168 -8.25 5.96 4.76
N ASP A 169 -8.68 6.06 6.01
CA ASP A 169 -8.16 7.02 6.99
C ASP A 169 -7.14 6.38 7.95
N TYR A 170 -6.30 5.49 7.42
CA TYR A 170 -5.30 4.81 8.23
C TYR A 170 -4.23 5.80 8.70
N ASP A 171 -4.20 6.08 10.01
CA ASP A 171 -3.11 6.81 10.66
C ASP A 171 -1.71 6.29 10.24
N VAL A 172 -0.93 7.19 9.66
CA VAL A 172 0.38 6.90 9.05
C VAL A 172 1.38 6.39 10.10
N LYS A 173 1.36 6.93 11.32
CA LYS A 173 2.30 6.54 12.38
C LYS A 173 2.02 5.13 12.88
N MET A 174 0.76 4.83 13.16
CA MET A 174 0.29 3.50 13.54
C MET A 174 0.58 2.49 12.44
N TYR A 175 0.32 2.87 11.19
CA TYR A 175 0.61 2.07 10.02
C TYR A 175 2.11 1.72 9.92
N ARG A 176 3.00 2.72 9.94
CA ARG A 176 4.47 2.51 9.88
C ARG A 176 4.94 1.58 11.01
N LYS A 177 4.39 1.72 12.22
CA LYS A 177 4.70 0.84 13.35
C LYS A 177 4.28 -0.61 13.09
N LYS A 178 3.08 -0.83 12.55
CA LYS A 178 2.57 -2.17 12.22
C LYS A 178 3.37 -2.82 11.09
N GLU A 179 3.78 -2.05 10.09
CA GLU A 179 4.59 -2.55 8.97
C GLU A 179 5.97 -3.04 9.43
N ARG A 180 6.65 -2.30 10.32
CA ARG A 180 7.94 -2.77 10.87
C ARG A 180 7.81 -4.10 11.62
N ILE A 181 6.72 -4.27 12.36
CA ILE A 181 6.41 -5.54 13.03
C ILE A 181 6.13 -6.62 11.99
N ALA A 182 5.36 -6.31 10.94
CA ALA A 182 5.04 -7.21 9.85
C ALA A 182 6.30 -7.73 9.15
N ILE A 183 7.25 -6.85 8.84
CA ILE A 183 8.55 -7.19 8.23
C ILE A 183 9.32 -8.13 9.15
N GLY A 184 9.39 -7.85 10.46
CA GLY A 184 10.05 -8.73 11.42
C GLY A 184 9.45 -10.13 11.45
N ILE A 185 8.12 -10.23 11.49
CA ILE A 185 7.41 -11.52 11.42
C ILE A 185 7.67 -12.22 10.07
N ALA A 186 7.66 -11.47 8.97
CA ALA A 186 7.88 -12.02 7.63
C ALA A 186 9.26 -12.65 7.47
N ILE A 187 10.30 -12.01 7.99
CA ILE A 187 11.66 -12.55 8.00
C ILE A 187 11.72 -13.86 8.80
N VAL A 188 11.11 -13.89 9.99
CA VAL A 188 11.09 -15.09 10.84
C VAL A 188 10.37 -16.25 10.14
N VAL A 189 9.18 -15.99 9.59
CA VAL A 189 8.40 -17.00 8.85
C VAL A 189 9.16 -17.50 7.62
N PHE A 190 9.83 -16.60 6.89
CA PHE A 190 10.66 -16.96 5.75
C PHE A 190 11.83 -17.88 6.13
N ILE A 191 12.54 -17.57 7.22
CA ILE A 191 13.65 -18.39 7.73
C ILE A 191 13.12 -19.77 8.14
N ILE A 192 12.05 -19.84 8.93
CA ILE A 192 11.45 -21.10 9.38
C ILE A 192 11.03 -21.95 8.18
N THR A 193 10.32 -21.35 7.21
CA THR A 193 9.85 -22.05 6.00
C THR A 193 11.03 -22.57 5.18
N SER A 194 12.09 -21.77 5.04
CA SER A 194 13.31 -22.17 4.34
C SER A 194 13.99 -23.36 5.01
N ILE A 195 14.08 -23.36 6.35
CA ILE A 195 14.65 -24.48 7.12
C ILE A 195 13.80 -25.74 6.95
N VAL A 196 12.48 -25.64 7.08
CA VAL A 196 11.56 -26.78 6.91
C VAL A 196 11.70 -27.38 5.52
N ILE A 197 11.73 -26.56 4.46
CA ILE A 197 11.92 -27.05 3.09
C ILE A 197 13.29 -27.74 2.93
N ALA A 198 14.35 -27.19 3.54
CA ALA A 198 15.68 -27.79 3.46
C ALA A 198 15.71 -29.17 4.16
N VAL A 199 15.10 -29.30 5.34
CA VAL A 199 15.01 -30.56 6.08
C VAL A 199 14.17 -31.59 5.32
N CYS A 200 13.00 -31.20 4.82
CA CYS A 200 12.13 -32.11 4.06
C CYS A 200 12.73 -32.57 2.73
N LYS A 201 13.72 -31.85 2.16
CA LYS A 201 14.44 -32.30 0.96
C LYS A 201 15.54 -33.33 1.25
N GLN A 202 15.96 -33.46 2.51
CA GLN A 202 16.99 -34.42 2.93
C GLN A 202 16.42 -35.74 3.44
N ALA A 203 15.14 -35.76 3.85
CA ALA A 203 14.40 -36.95 4.25
C ALA A 203 13.80 -37.67 3.04
#